data_AF-A0A3D1TBZ6-F1
#
_entry.id   AF-A0A3D1TBZ6-F1
#
_cell.length_a   1.000
_cell.length_b   1.000
_cell.length_c   1.000
_cell.angle_alpha   90.00
_cell.angle_beta   90.00
_cell.angle_gamma   90.00
#
_symmetry.space_group_name_H-M   'P 1'
#
loop_
_entity.id
_entity.type
_entity.pdbx_description
1 polymer ?
#
loop_
_entity_poly.entity_id
_entity_poly.type
_entity_poly.pdbx_seq_one_letter_code
_entity_poly.pdbx_strand_id
1 'polypeptide(L)'
;MERVGQRNIYWDNVKGLLILLVVLGHYLILYVDKGVAGPLVSTVYYWIYSFHMPLFVFVSGYFSDRLERGRSKAVFRLLIPFFIFNSLMQFWIFRQTGQYAGPLIPVYVNWYLLALFIWRMILPELLAIRGILLISFVSAFAVGFLDSINNYLALCRVVAFLPFFILGYRTRLHHWEHYFSRRNLNSFVFLIATVSIVYLLGISNILSTYVFIAFPYPAPKVVWLVVRVAYFVLAVCAGFAVLCICPRSHIPILTKAGRNSLLIFLIHRYLTFVFNRYVPVEVWSDWYLLIAVLVSIATLLILGLDIFAKCYSTAIAALERVMSVEGGTALDQWPFRRRLILFLVIVNAVMLATIPFLNRPTNSELDAPESSLHPKLTQQEVDALNSSVTVSVVGDLILLEDQVKHALDQCDGEYDFSPVFKDVQRHLIEADLTVGVLEVPLAGEEAGYSRSNFDDGIPLYLNGPDAWAQAIKASGIDVVSTSNNHAMDKGVSGLLRPLDVLEEIGLDYVGTFREPSAPGRILIKEVQGLKLAFIAYTYGLNYLEKAEVQEVDQRHISILPPLNDRNWVKMARIRIEEDVAAARRLGADILFALPHMGTQFTHAPDRFSPTFAIR
;
A
#
# COMPACT_ATOMS: atom_id res chain seq x y z
N MET A 1 -30.34 -27.06 28.35
CA MET A 1 -30.62 -25.95 29.28
C MET A 1 -29.29 -25.36 29.75
N GLU A 2 -28.80 -24.32 29.09
CA GLU A 2 -27.57 -23.62 29.51
C GLU A 2 -27.91 -22.64 30.64
N ARG A 3 -27.18 -22.71 31.76
CA ARG A 3 -27.32 -21.75 32.86
C ARG A 3 -26.76 -20.39 32.43
N VAL A 4 -27.60 -19.35 32.54
CA VAL A 4 -27.24 -17.95 32.32
C VAL A 4 -26.04 -17.58 33.20
N GLY A 5 -24.87 -17.32 32.60
CA GLY A 5 -23.68 -16.82 33.30
C GLY A 5 -22.42 -17.68 33.21
N GLN A 6 -22.48 -18.93 32.73
CA GLN A 6 -21.28 -19.73 32.49
C GLN A 6 -20.64 -19.38 31.13
N ARG A 7 -19.34 -19.11 31.16
CA ARG A 7 -18.53 -18.78 29.99
C ARG A 7 -18.39 -20.02 29.09
N ASN A 8 -18.67 -19.88 27.79
CA ASN A 8 -18.67 -21.00 26.85
C ASN A 8 -17.26 -21.24 26.27
N ILE A 9 -16.67 -22.38 26.62
CA ILE A 9 -15.31 -22.80 26.22
C ILE A 9 -15.16 -22.87 24.70
N TYR A 10 -16.18 -23.35 23.99
CA TYR A 10 -16.12 -23.45 22.52
C TYR A 10 -15.93 -22.08 21.87
N TRP A 11 -16.67 -21.06 22.31
CA TRP A 11 -16.52 -19.72 21.76
C TRP A 11 -15.23 -19.03 22.18
N ASP A 12 -14.71 -19.32 23.37
CA ASP A 12 -13.35 -18.89 23.73
C ASP A 12 -12.33 -19.56 22.78
N ASN A 13 -12.44 -20.87 22.48
CA ASN A 13 -11.57 -21.53 21.51
C ASN A 13 -11.68 -20.95 20.08
N VAL A 14 -12.89 -20.65 19.60
CA VAL A 14 -13.09 -20.01 18.29
C VAL A 14 -12.37 -18.67 18.23
N LYS A 15 -12.57 -17.80 19.24
CA LYS A 15 -11.87 -16.51 19.32
C LYS A 15 -10.36 -16.68 19.44
N GLY A 16 -9.90 -17.68 20.19
CA GLY A 16 -8.49 -18.02 20.36
C GLY A 16 -7.83 -18.42 19.04
N LEU A 17 -8.52 -19.24 18.25
CA LEU A 17 -8.05 -19.65 16.93
C LEU A 17 -8.00 -18.46 15.98
N LEU A 18 -9.07 -17.66 15.94
CA LEU A 18 -9.11 -16.49 15.07
C LEU A 18 -8.04 -15.46 15.42
N ILE A 19 -7.80 -15.19 16.71
CA ILE A 19 -6.75 -14.26 17.11
C ILE A 19 -5.35 -14.80 16.81
N LEU A 20 -5.12 -16.11 16.93
CA LEU A 20 -3.87 -16.74 16.48
C LEU A 20 -3.65 -16.50 14.98
N LEU A 21 -4.67 -16.73 14.16
CA LEU A 21 -4.59 -16.53 12.71
C LEU A 21 -4.37 -15.06 12.34
N VAL A 22 -5.03 -14.12 13.03
CA VAL A 22 -4.78 -12.68 12.88
C VAL A 22 -3.32 -12.34 13.17
N VAL A 23 -2.78 -12.82 14.29
CA VAL A 23 -1.40 -12.53 14.69
C VAL A 23 -0.44 -13.11 13.65
N LEU A 24 -0.59 -14.38 13.27
CA LEU A 24 0.23 -15.04 12.26
C LEU A 24 0.17 -14.30 10.92
N GLY A 25 -1.02 -13.92 10.46
CA GLY A 25 -1.20 -13.16 9.23
C GLY A 25 -0.42 -11.84 9.22
N HIS A 26 -0.30 -11.14 10.35
CA HIS A 26 0.47 -9.90 10.45
C HIS A 26 1.98 -10.10 10.59
N TYR A 27 2.44 -11.28 11.01
CA TYR A 27 3.85 -11.66 10.88
C TYR A 27 4.22 -11.95 9.43
N LEU A 28 3.28 -12.41 8.60
CA LEU A 28 3.54 -12.77 7.20
C LEU A 28 3.31 -11.61 6.21
N ILE A 29 2.45 -10.64 6.55
CA ILE A 29 1.97 -9.61 5.60
C ILE A 29 3.09 -8.84 4.90
N LEU A 30 4.14 -8.41 5.62
CA LEU A 30 5.21 -7.61 5.03
C LEU A 30 5.90 -8.35 3.88
N TYR A 31 6.16 -9.64 4.06
CA TYR A 31 6.89 -10.46 3.12
C TYR A 31 6.03 -10.87 1.91
N VAL A 32 4.72 -11.03 2.14
CA VAL A 32 3.77 -11.27 1.04
C VAL A 32 3.54 -10.01 0.22
N ASP A 33 3.35 -8.84 0.86
CA ASP A 33 3.14 -7.55 0.18
C ASP A 33 4.41 -7.07 -0.54
N LYS A 34 5.60 -7.36 -0.01
CA LYS A 34 6.89 -7.13 -0.69
C LYS A 34 7.25 -8.23 -1.68
N GLY A 35 6.47 -9.30 -1.72
CA GLY A 35 6.56 -10.35 -2.71
C GLY A 35 7.81 -11.23 -2.64
N VAL A 36 8.49 -11.23 -1.49
CA VAL A 36 9.62 -12.11 -1.20
C VAL A 36 9.18 -13.47 -0.65
N ALA A 37 7.91 -13.59 -0.23
CA ALA A 37 7.35 -14.84 0.28
C ALA A 37 7.09 -15.85 -0.84
N GLY A 38 7.52 -17.09 -0.65
CA GLY A 38 7.25 -18.18 -1.58
C GLY A 38 5.78 -18.63 -1.59
N PRO A 39 5.44 -19.61 -2.45
CA PRO A 39 4.06 -20.04 -2.67
C PRO A 39 3.36 -20.57 -1.41
N LEU A 40 4.11 -21.25 -0.53
CA LEU A 40 3.56 -21.81 0.70
C LEU A 40 3.12 -20.69 1.65
N VAL A 41 4.03 -19.77 1.96
CA VAL A 41 3.75 -18.62 2.86
C VAL A 41 2.63 -17.75 2.30
N SER A 42 2.68 -17.46 1.00
CA SER A 42 1.62 -16.75 0.29
C SER A 42 0.28 -17.45 0.48
N THR A 43 0.20 -18.77 0.24
CA THR A 43 -1.05 -19.53 0.37
C THR A 43 -1.60 -19.48 1.79
N VAL A 44 -0.76 -19.68 2.80
CA VAL A 44 -1.16 -19.59 4.21
C VAL A 44 -1.73 -18.21 4.51
N TYR A 45 -1.03 -17.15 4.09
CA TYR A 45 -1.46 -15.77 4.28
C TYR A 45 -2.82 -15.49 3.63
N TYR A 46 -2.97 -15.77 2.33
CA TYR A 46 -4.21 -15.49 1.61
C TYR A 46 -5.37 -16.34 2.11
N TRP A 47 -5.10 -17.58 2.53
CA TRP A 47 -6.13 -18.44 3.08
C TRP A 47 -6.63 -17.90 4.41
N ILE A 48 -5.73 -17.44 5.29
CA ILE A 48 -6.11 -16.73 6.52
C ILE A 48 -6.97 -15.50 6.17
N TYR A 49 -6.50 -14.64 5.26
CA TYR A 49 -7.18 -13.39 4.86
C TYR A 49 -8.52 -13.61 4.16
N SER A 50 -8.74 -14.81 3.60
CA SER A 50 -10.01 -15.16 2.96
C SER A 50 -11.20 -15.26 3.92
N PHE A 51 -10.99 -15.53 5.21
CA PHE A 51 -12.13 -15.74 6.12
C PHE A 51 -11.97 -15.17 7.53
N HIS A 52 -10.75 -14.87 8.00
CA HIS A 52 -10.57 -14.56 9.42
C HIS A 52 -11.34 -13.31 9.85
N MET A 53 -11.31 -12.20 9.09
CA MET A 53 -12.08 -11.00 9.41
C MET A 53 -13.60 -11.22 9.26
N PRO A 54 -14.13 -11.74 8.14
CA PRO A 54 -15.54 -12.14 8.04
C PRO A 54 -16.03 -12.97 9.23
N LEU A 55 -15.26 -13.99 9.62
CA LEU A 55 -15.62 -14.86 10.74
C LEU A 55 -15.49 -14.14 12.10
N PHE A 56 -14.50 -13.28 12.30
CA PHE A 56 -14.39 -12.47 13.53
C PHE A 56 -15.56 -11.48 13.67
N VAL A 57 -15.97 -10.87 12.55
CA VAL A 57 -17.13 -9.99 12.44
C VAL A 57 -18.41 -10.76 12.77
N PHE A 58 -18.58 -11.97 12.20
CA PHE A 58 -19.69 -12.87 12.52
C PHE A 58 -19.74 -13.22 14.01
N VAL A 59 -18.61 -13.64 14.60
CA VAL A 59 -18.53 -13.93 16.04
C VAL A 59 -18.91 -12.70 16.87
N SER A 60 -18.54 -11.50 16.43
CA SER A 60 -18.87 -10.26 17.15
C SER A 60 -20.33 -9.88 17.04
N GLY A 61 -20.98 -10.19 15.91
CA GLY A 61 -22.44 -10.11 15.74
C GLY A 61 -23.17 -11.08 16.68
N TYR A 62 -22.71 -12.34 16.76
CA TYR A 62 -23.27 -13.37 17.63
C TYR A 62 -23.31 -12.96 19.12
N PHE A 63 -22.31 -12.21 19.58
CA PHE A 63 -22.25 -11.70 20.96
C PHE A 63 -22.86 -10.29 21.16
N SER A 64 -23.65 -9.80 20.19
CA SER A 64 -24.29 -8.48 20.26
C SER A 64 -25.80 -8.54 20.55
N ASP A 65 -26.28 -9.65 21.13
CA ASP A 65 -27.68 -9.90 21.51
C ASP A 65 -28.24 -8.90 22.54
N ARG A 66 -27.41 -8.41 23.46
CA ARG A 66 -27.80 -7.42 24.49
C ARG A 66 -27.66 -5.98 24.00
N LEU A 67 -28.62 -5.52 23.22
CA LEU A 67 -28.60 -4.22 22.50
C LEU A 67 -28.25 -3.00 23.38
N GLU A 68 -29.04 -2.72 24.42
CA GLU A 68 -28.84 -1.51 25.26
C GLU A 68 -27.53 -1.54 26.06
N ARG A 69 -27.20 -2.71 26.63
CA ARG A 69 -25.94 -2.92 27.34
C ARG A 69 -24.74 -2.84 26.38
N GLY A 70 -24.94 -3.23 25.13
CA GLY A 70 -23.98 -3.12 24.05
C GLY A 70 -23.66 -1.66 23.74
N ARG A 71 -24.69 -0.83 23.51
CA ARG A 71 -24.54 0.61 23.21
C ARG A 71 -23.87 1.38 24.35
N SER A 72 -24.38 1.23 25.57
CA SER A 72 -23.85 1.95 26.74
C SER A 72 -22.37 1.67 27.00
N LYS A 73 -21.91 0.44 26.75
CA LYS A 73 -20.50 0.05 26.93
C LYS A 73 -19.63 0.22 25.69
N ALA A 74 -20.20 0.47 24.52
CA ALA A 74 -19.46 0.55 23.26
C ALA A 74 -18.44 1.70 23.27
N VAL A 75 -18.78 2.84 23.87
CA VAL A 75 -17.86 3.98 24.00
C VAL A 75 -16.58 3.59 24.73
N PHE A 76 -16.71 3.07 25.95
CA PHE A 76 -15.55 2.73 26.79
C PHE A 76 -14.78 1.51 26.30
N ARG A 77 -15.45 0.54 25.68
CA ARG A 77 -14.82 -0.72 25.26
C ARG A 77 -14.29 -0.71 23.84
N LEU A 78 -14.72 0.22 22.99
CA LEU A 78 -14.37 0.26 21.57
C LEU A 78 -13.90 1.63 21.13
N LEU A 79 -14.69 2.69 21.34
CA LEU A 79 -14.36 4.03 20.82
C LEU A 79 -13.13 4.64 21.49
N ILE A 80 -13.06 4.58 22.82
CA ILE A 80 -11.91 5.11 23.58
C ILE A 80 -10.63 4.32 23.25
N PRO A 81 -10.64 2.97 23.31
CA PRO A 81 -9.49 2.18 22.85
C PRO A 81 -9.11 2.51 21.39
N PHE A 82 -10.09 2.69 20.50
CA PHE A 82 -9.79 3.09 19.12
C PHE A 82 -8.96 4.37 19.09
N PHE A 83 -9.38 5.46 19.73
CA PHE A 83 -8.60 6.70 19.69
C PHE A 83 -7.22 6.55 20.34
N ILE A 84 -7.11 5.86 21.47
CA ILE A 84 -5.81 5.65 22.14
C ILE A 84 -4.86 4.88 21.22
N PHE A 85 -5.26 3.69 20.77
CA PHE A 85 -4.38 2.81 19.98
C PHE A 85 -4.20 3.31 18.54
N ASN A 86 -5.18 3.98 17.96
CA ASN A 86 -5.05 4.62 16.65
C ASN A 86 -4.06 5.80 16.69
N SER A 87 -4.14 6.65 17.71
CA SER A 87 -3.19 7.75 17.86
C SER A 87 -1.77 7.23 18.11
N LEU A 88 -1.60 6.20 18.96
CA LEU A 88 -0.29 5.55 19.15
C LEU A 88 0.26 4.97 17.85
N MET A 89 -0.58 4.37 17.02
CA MET A 89 -0.18 3.81 15.73
C MET A 89 0.16 4.90 14.70
N GLN A 90 -0.61 5.98 14.66
CA GLN A 90 -0.32 7.13 13.81
C GLN A 90 1.00 7.78 14.18
N PHE A 91 1.27 7.92 15.47
CA PHE A 91 2.55 8.40 15.96
C PHE A 91 3.72 7.52 15.53
N TRP A 92 3.55 6.19 15.61
CA TRP A 92 4.55 5.25 15.12
C TRP A 92 4.81 5.42 13.60
N ILE A 93 3.77 5.53 12.78
CA ILE A 93 3.91 5.75 11.33
C ILE A 93 4.56 7.11 11.03
N PHE A 94 4.12 8.16 11.74
CA PHE A 94 4.66 9.50 11.58
C PHE A 94 6.17 9.52 11.83
N ARG A 95 6.64 8.83 12.88
CA ARG A 95 8.08 8.69 13.17
C ARG A 95 8.88 7.98 12.07
N GLN A 96 8.23 7.16 11.24
CA GLN A 96 8.88 6.42 10.17
C GLN A 96 8.79 7.12 8.81
N THR A 97 7.73 7.88 8.57
CA THR A 97 7.37 8.37 7.22
C THR A 97 7.13 9.87 7.14
N GLY A 98 7.04 10.57 8.28
CA GLY A 98 6.59 11.97 8.35
C GLY A 98 5.09 12.17 8.07
N GLN A 99 4.33 11.11 7.77
CA GLN A 99 2.93 11.22 7.37
C GLN A 99 1.97 11.04 8.56
N TYR A 100 0.95 11.89 8.60
CA TYR A 100 -0.16 11.83 9.56
C TYR A 100 -1.49 11.82 8.80
N ALA A 101 -2.27 10.74 8.96
CA ALA A 101 -3.51 10.54 8.20
C ALA A 101 -4.73 11.24 8.83
N GLY A 102 -4.70 11.55 10.13
CA GLY A 102 -5.82 12.16 10.83
C GLY A 102 -6.51 11.19 11.80
N PRO A 103 -7.14 11.70 12.87
CA PRO A 103 -7.59 10.89 14.02
C PRO A 103 -8.71 9.90 13.68
N LEU A 104 -9.48 10.19 12.62
CA LEU A 104 -10.62 9.39 12.18
C LEU A 104 -10.27 8.41 11.05
N ILE A 105 -9.03 8.43 10.55
CA ILE A 105 -8.55 7.44 9.61
C ILE A 105 -7.92 6.30 10.42
N PRO A 106 -8.52 5.09 10.42
CA PRO A 106 -7.99 3.97 11.15
C PRO A 106 -6.73 3.44 10.47
N VAL A 107 -5.69 3.26 11.29
CA VAL A 107 -4.41 2.72 10.87
C VAL A 107 -4.32 1.23 11.19
N TYR A 108 -3.85 0.45 10.21
CA TYR A 108 -3.70 -1.00 10.26
C TYR A 108 -4.96 -1.70 10.81
N VAL A 109 -4.87 -2.31 12.01
CA VAL A 109 -5.92 -3.13 12.63
C VAL A 109 -7.03 -2.31 13.27
N ASN A 110 -6.79 -1.03 13.60
CA ASN A 110 -7.70 -0.22 14.43
C ASN A 110 -9.08 0.03 13.79
N TRP A 111 -9.20 -0.17 12.48
CA TRP A 111 -10.48 -0.07 11.76
C TRP A 111 -11.58 -0.94 12.38
N TYR A 112 -11.21 -2.11 12.90
CA TYR A 112 -12.17 -3.08 13.39
C TYR A 112 -12.87 -2.60 14.65
N LEU A 113 -12.17 -1.88 15.53
CA LEU A 113 -12.76 -1.30 16.74
C LEU A 113 -13.81 -0.24 16.38
N LEU A 114 -13.45 0.63 15.43
CA LEU A 114 -14.34 1.67 14.95
C LEU A 114 -15.55 1.08 14.22
N ALA A 115 -15.34 0.07 13.37
CA ALA A 115 -16.42 -0.61 12.69
C ALA A 115 -17.37 -1.33 13.66
N LEU A 116 -16.82 -2.06 14.64
CA LEU A 116 -17.62 -2.74 15.66
C LEU A 116 -18.38 -1.75 16.56
N PHE A 117 -17.78 -0.57 16.84
CA PHE A 117 -18.47 0.52 17.53
C PHE A 117 -19.68 0.98 16.72
N ILE A 118 -19.48 1.30 15.43
CA ILE A 118 -20.55 1.76 14.54
C ILE A 118 -21.66 0.72 14.46
N TRP A 119 -21.34 -0.54 14.12
CA TRP A 119 -22.34 -1.61 14.02
C TRP A 119 -23.16 -1.79 15.29
N ARG A 120 -22.53 -1.76 16.48
CA ARG A 120 -23.27 -1.89 17.75
C ARG A 120 -24.16 -0.70 18.06
N MET A 121 -23.76 0.50 17.63
CA MET A 121 -24.54 1.71 17.84
C MET A 121 -25.80 1.73 17.00
N ILE A 122 -25.69 1.31 15.73
CA ILE A 122 -26.80 1.33 14.76
C ILE A 122 -27.62 0.03 14.71
N LEU A 123 -27.20 -1.02 15.44
CA LEU A 123 -27.83 -2.34 15.36
C LEU A 123 -29.35 -2.31 15.63
N PRO A 124 -29.88 -1.61 16.66
CA PRO A 124 -31.32 -1.52 16.86
C PRO A 124 -32.08 -0.96 15.64
N GLU A 125 -31.54 0.10 15.05
CA GLU A 125 -32.08 0.77 13.88
C GLU A 125 -32.00 -0.13 12.64
N LEU A 126 -30.91 -0.87 12.47
CA LEU A 126 -30.77 -1.85 11.38
C LEU A 126 -31.77 -3.01 11.50
N LEU A 127 -32.07 -3.48 12.71
CA LEU A 127 -33.00 -4.58 12.93
C LEU A 127 -34.47 -4.19 12.68
N ALA A 128 -34.79 -2.90 12.72
CA ALA A 128 -36.11 -2.40 12.34
C ALA A 128 -36.38 -2.53 10.83
N ILE A 129 -35.33 -2.65 10.01
CA ILE A 129 -35.43 -2.74 8.55
C ILE A 129 -35.75 -4.18 8.14
N ARG A 130 -36.92 -4.39 7.52
CA ARG A 130 -37.30 -5.68 6.94
C ARG A 130 -36.33 -6.05 5.80
N GLY A 131 -35.83 -7.27 5.80
CA GLY A 131 -34.88 -7.72 4.78
C GLY A 131 -33.45 -7.20 4.94
N ILE A 132 -33.08 -6.65 6.11
CA ILE A 132 -31.74 -6.05 6.34
C ILE A 132 -30.56 -6.96 5.96
N LEU A 133 -30.69 -8.28 6.10
CA LEU A 133 -29.62 -9.20 5.68
C LEU A 133 -29.36 -9.10 4.16
N LEU A 134 -30.41 -9.12 3.34
CA LEU A 134 -30.26 -8.99 1.88
C LEU A 134 -29.73 -7.60 1.52
N ILE A 135 -30.27 -6.55 2.13
CA ILE A 135 -29.83 -5.17 1.92
C ILE A 135 -28.34 -5.03 2.26
N SER A 136 -27.88 -5.65 3.34
CA SER A 136 -26.48 -5.61 3.72
C SER A 136 -25.58 -6.23 2.64
N PHE A 137 -25.96 -7.38 2.05
CA PHE A 137 -25.17 -7.99 0.96
C PHE A 137 -25.13 -7.11 -0.28
N VAL A 138 -26.29 -6.57 -0.69
CA VAL A 138 -26.35 -5.62 -1.81
C VAL A 138 -25.46 -4.42 -1.56
N SER A 139 -25.51 -3.83 -0.36
CA SER A 139 -24.68 -2.69 0.01
C SER A 139 -23.19 -3.03 0.04
N ALA A 140 -22.82 -4.23 0.49
CA ALA A 140 -21.43 -4.68 0.55
C ALA A 140 -20.79 -4.85 -0.83
N PHE A 141 -21.60 -5.18 -1.84
CA PHE A 141 -21.17 -5.24 -3.24
C PHE A 141 -21.21 -3.86 -3.90
N ALA A 142 -22.26 -3.07 -3.65
CA ALA A 142 -22.42 -1.75 -4.23
C ALA A 142 -21.36 -0.74 -3.74
N VAL A 143 -20.96 -0.80 -2.45
CA VAL A 143 -20.00 0.16 -1.88
C VAL A 143 -18.65 0.17 -2.60
N GLY A 144 -18.27 -0.93 -3.25
CA GLY A 144 -17.04 -0.98 -4.03
C GLY A 144 -17.05 -0.04 -5.24
N PHE A 145 -18.22 0.35 -5.77
CA PHE A 145 -18.26 1.27 -6.91
C PHE A 145 -18.03 2.74 -6.53
N LEU A 146 -18.11 3.07 -5.23
CA LEU A 146 -18.10 4.42 -4.71
C LEU A 146 -16.70 4.80 -4.19
N ASP A 147 -15.88 5.42 -5.05
CA ASP A 147 -14.51 5.82 -4.68
C ASP A 147 -14.48 6.91 -3.58
N SER A 148 -15.58 7.68 -3.46
CA SER A 148 -15.78 8.66 -2.39
C SER A 148 -15.88 8.01 -1.00
N ILE A 149 -16.31 6.74 -0.91
CA ILE A 149 -16.35 5.99 0.35
C ILE A 149 -15.01 5.31 0.54
N ASN A 150 -14.05 6.10 1.03
CA ASN A 150 -12.68 5.65 1.23
C ASN A 150 -12.46 5.11 2.66
N ASN A 151 -11.20 5.13 3.12
CA ASN A 151 -10.84 4.65 4.44
C ASN A 151 -11.24 5.58 5.61
N TYR A 152 -11.80 6.76 5.33
CA TYR A 152 -12.30 7.64 6.38
C TYR A 152 -13.38 6.93 7.21
N LEU A 153 -13.21 6.92 8.54
CA LEU A 153 -14.02 6.14 9.48
C LEU A 153 -14.10 4.63 9.19
N ALA A 154 -13.22 4.08 8.35
CA ALA A 154 -13.34 2.75 7.75
C ALA A 154 -14.69 2.48 7.08
N LEU A 155 -15.37 3.51 6.56
CA LEU A 155 -16.77 3.41 6.12
C LEU A 155 -16.98 2.33 5.06
N CYS A 156 -16.06 2.20 4.09
CA CYS A 156 -16.14 1.15 3.07
C CYS A 156 -16.18 -0.26 3.71
N ARG A 157 -15.34 -0.50 4.71
CA ARG A 157 -15.26 -1.77 5.44
C ARG A 157 -16.45 -1.98 6.38
N VAL A 158 -16.96 -0.93 7.00
CA VAL A 158 -18.19 -0.96 7.80
C VAL A 158 -19.35 -1.49 6.97
N VAL A 159 -19.51 -0.99 5.74
CA VAL A 159 -20.57 -1.44 4.84
C VAL A 159 -20.27 -2.83 4.29
N ALA A 160 -19.05 -3.07 3.80
CA ALA A 160 -18.66 -4.34 3.18
C ALA A 160 -18.79 -5.54 4.13
N PHE A 161 -18.42 -5.40 5.40
CA PHE A 161 -18.47 -6.50 6.37
C PHE A 161 -19.79 -6.59 7.16
N LEU A 162 -20.72 -5.64 6.98
CA LEU A 162 -22.02 -5.65 7.66
C LEU A 162 -22.81 -6.97 7.51
N PRO A 163 -22.83 -7.65 6.33
CA PRO A 163 -23.56 -8.91 6.17
C PRO A 163 -23.13 -9.99 7.17
N PHE A 164 -21.83 -10.11 7.41
CA PHE A 164 -21.29 -11.10 8.34
C PHE A 164 -21.70 -10.78 9.78
N PHE A 165 -21.74 -9.49 10.14
CA PHE A 165 -22.16 -9.06 11.48
C PHE A 165 -23.64 -9.38 11.73
N ILE A 166 -24.51 -9.04 10.79
CA ILE A 166 -25.95 -9.34 10.86
C ILE A 166 -26.20 -10.85 10.86
N LEU A 167 -25.46 -11.61 10.04
CA LEU A 167 -25.56 -13.06 9.99
C LEU A 167 -25.23 -13.68 11.35
N GLY A 168 -24.16 -13.22 12.00
CA GLY A 168 -23.78 -13.65 13.35
C GLY A 168 -24.85 -13.38 14.40
N TYR A 169 -25.42 -12.17 14.38
CA TYR A 169 -26.52 -11.79 15.29
C TYR A 169 -27.74 -12.71 15.09
N ARG A 170 -28.14 -12.97 13.83
CA ARG A 170 -29.27 -13.85 13.52
C ARG A 170 -29.03 -15.30 13.91
N THR A 171 -27.81 -15.81 13.77
CA THR A 171 -27.45 -17.16 14.23
C THR A 171 -27.77 -17.33 15.72
N ARG A 172 -27.45 -16.33 16.55
CA ARG A 172 -27.77 -16.35 17.98
C ARG A 172 -29.27 -16.29 18.23
N LEU A 173 -29.96 -15.37 17.53
CA LEU A 173 -31.39 -15.14 17.68
C LEU A 173 -32.23 -16.38 17.34
N HIS A 174 -31.85 -17.13 16.30
CA HIS A 174 -32.58 -18.30 15.81
C HIS A 174 -31.99 -19.64 16.27
N HIS A 175 -30.99 -19.63 17.16
CA HIS A 175 -30.33 -20.83 17.68
C HIS A 175 -29.77 -21.77 16.59
N TRP A 176 -29.14 -21.18 15.57
CA TRP A 176 -28.54 -21.91 14.45
C TRP A 176 -27.18 -22.56 14.78
N GLU A 177 -26.78 -22.56 16.05
CA GLU A 177 -25.49 -23.16 16.45
C GLU A 177 -25.46 -24.67 16.16
N HIS A 178 -26.62 -25.32 16.08
CA HIS A 178 -26.73 -26.75 15.82
C HIS A 178 -26.19 -27.18 14.44
N TYR A 179 -26.15 -26.29 13.45
CA TYR A 179 -25.64 -26.59 12.10
C TYR A 179 -24.12 -26.79 12.07
N PHE A 180 -23.39 -26.14 12.97
CA PHE A 180 -21.93 -26.30 13.13
C PHE A 180 -21.57 -26.98 14.47
N SER A 181 -22.57 -27.43 15.24
CA SER A 181 -22.38 -28.13 16.52
C SER A 181 -22.03 -29.61 16.37
N ARG A 182 -21.93 -30.16 15.16
CA ARG A 182 -21.46 -31.53 14.93
C ARG A 182 -20.14 -31.51 14.16
N ARG A 183 -19.11 -32.18 14.72
CA ARG A 183 -17.88 -32.44 13.96
C ARG A 183 -18.25 -33.36 12.81
N ASN A 184 -17.98 -32.92 11.59
CA ASN A 184 -18.18 -33.71 10.38
C ASN A 184 -16.82 -33.89 9.70
N LEU A 185 -16.47 -35.12 9.35
CA LEU A 185 -15.23 -35.40 8.62
C LEU A 185 -15.19 -34.62 7.29
N ASN A 186 -16.35 -34.38 6.68
CA ASN A 186 -16.49 -33.56 5.47
C ASN A 186 -16.01 -32.12 5.68
N SER A 187 -16.04 -31.59 6.91
CA SER A 187 -15.51 -30.24 7.19
C SER A 187 -14.01 -30.14 6.98
N PHE A 188 -13.24 -31.23 7.23
CA PHE A 188 -11.80 -31.25 6.95
C PHE A 188 -11.52 -31.29 5.45
N VAL A 189 -12.25 -32.11 4.70
CA VAL A 189 -12.17 -32.16 3.23
C VAL A 189 -12.48 -30.79 2.65
N PHE A 190 -13.52 -30.12 3.19
CA PHE A 190 -13.90 -28.79 2.75
C PHE A 190 -12.85 -27.73 3.09
N LEU A 191 -12.24 -27.82 4.28
CA LEU A 191 -11.12 -26.95 4.66
C LEU A 191 -9.96 -27.10 3.67
N ILE A 192 -9.57 -28.33 3.36
CA ILE A 192 -8.51 -28.62 2.38
C ILE A 192 -8.89 -28.06 1.01
N ALA A 193 -10.13 -28.24 0.56
CA ALA A 193 -10.60 -27.66 -0.70
C ALA A 193 -10.46 -26.14 -0.74
N THR A 194 -10.80 -25.43 0.35
CA THR A 194 -10.61 -23.96 0.41
C THR A 194 -9.13 -23.56 0.34
N VAL A 195 -8.23 -24.32 0.98
CA VAL A 195 -6.78 -24.11 0.89
C VAL A 195 -6.28 -24.35 -0.53
N SER A 196 -6.71 -25.44 -1.18
CA SER A 196 -6.34 -25.77 -2.55
C SER A 196 -6.82 -24.72 -3.55
N ILE A 197 -8.06 -24.21 -3.41
CA ILE A 197 -8.57 -23.12 -4.24
C ILE A 197 -7.69 -21.87 -4.07
N VAL A 198 -7.36 -21.50 -2.83
CA VAL A 198 -6.49 -20.33 -2.57
C VAL A 198 -5.07 -20.54 -3.12
N TYR A 199 -4.53 -21.76 -3.02
CA TYR A 199 -3.24 -22.10 -3.62
C TYR A 199 -3.26 -21.89 -5.14
N LEU A 200 -4.26 -22.46 -5.82
CA LEU A 200 -4.43 -22.34 -7.28
C LEU A 200 -4.63 -20.87 -7.72
N LEU A 201 -5.45 -20.11 -7.00
CA LEU A 201 -5.63 -18.68 -7.26
C LEU A 201 -4.35 -17.89 -6.95
N GLY A 202 -3.60 -18.29 -5.93
CA GLY A 202 -2.34 -17.68 -5.53
C GLY A 202 -1.24 -17.83 -6.57
N ILE A 203 -1.09 -19.02 -7.17
CA ILE A 203 -0.10 -19.27 -8.24
C ILE A 203 -0.50 -18.61 -9.57
N SER A 204 -1.79 -18.31 -9.77
CA SER A 204 -2.28 -17.60 -10.96
C SER A 204 -2.12 -16.08 -10.90
N ASN A 205 -1.51 -15.53 -9.83
CA ASN A 205 -1.36 -14.08 -9.59
C ASN A 205 -2.68 -13.27 -9.55
N ILE A 206 -3.83 -13.93 -9.39
CA ILE A 206 -5.15 -13.28 -9.29
C ILE A 206 -5.37 -12.68 -7.89
N LEU A 207 -4.78 -13.29 -6.85
CA LEU A 207 -4.97 -12.84 -5.46
C LEU A 207 -4.06 -11.67 -5.11
N SER A 208 -4.66 -10.61 -4.57
CA SER A 208 -3.97 -9.47 -3.96
C SER A 208 -4.55 -9.19 -2.58
N THR A 209 -3.73 -8.67 -1.66
CA THR A 209 -4.17 -8.20 -0.34
C THR A 209 -5.36 -7.24 -0.44
N TYR A 210 -5.44 -6.50 -1.56
CA TYR A 210 -6.54 -5.59 -1.88
C TYR A 210 -7.92 -6.25 -1.85
N VAL A 211 -8.02 -7.52 -2.30
CA VAL A 211 -9.27 -8.30 -2.32
C VAL A 211 -9.88 -8.39 -0.91
N PHE A 212 -9.02 -8.54 0.11
CA PHE A 212 -9.43 -8.87 1.48
C PHE A 212 -9.66 -7.65 2.36
N ILE A 213 -9.11 -6.49 1.98
CA ILE A 213 -9.30 -5.25 2.75
C ILE A 213 -10.67 -4.62 2.46
N ALA A 214 -11.35 -5.02 1.39
CA ALA A 214 -12.68 -4.52 1.01
C ALA A 214 -12.73 -2.99 0.85
N PHE A 215 -11.72 -2.42 0.17
CA PHE A 215 -11.70 -1.04 -0.32
C PHE A 215 -12.58 -0.86 -1.57
N PRO A 216 -12.73 0.36 -2.14
CA PRO A 216 -13.36 0.56 -3.44
C PRO A 216 -12.80 -0.37 -4.54
N TYR A 217 -13.48 -0.52 -5.67
CA TYR A 217 -13.04 -1.38 -6.77
C TYR A 217 -12.09 -0.60 -7.68
N PRO A 218 -10.88 -1.11 -7.96
CA PRO A 218 -10.02 -0.55 -8.98
C PRO A 218 -10.62 -0.83 -10.36
N ALA A 219 -10.20 -0.07 -11.37
CA ALA A 219 -10.59 -0.34 -12.74
C ALA A 219 -9.95 -1.66 -13.24
N PRO A 220 -10.67 -2.50 -14.00
CA PRO A 220 -12.11 -2.43 -14.33
C PRO A 220 -13.01 -2.94 -13.20
N LYS A 221 -13.95 -2.11 -12.72
CA LYS A 221 -14.69 -2.35 -11.46
C LYS A 221 -15.52 -3.63 -11.44
N VAL A 222 -16.08 -4.04 -12.58
CA VAL A 222 -16.95 -5.23 -12.69
C VAL A 222 -16.19 -6.52 -12.36
N VAL A 223 -14.92 -6.62 -12.77
CA VAL A 223 -14.08 -7.78 -12.45
C VAL A 223 -13.93 -7.91 -10.94
N TRP A 224 -13.68 -6.79 -10.26
CA TRP A 224 -13.49 -6.77 -8.80
C TRP A 224 -14.78 -7.02 -8.01
N LEU A 225 -15.95 -6.71 -8.59
CA LEU A 225 -17.24 -7.17 -8.05
C LEU A 225 -17.31 -8.70 -8.04
N VAL A 226 -17.01 -9.36 -9.16
CA VAL A 226 -16.99 -10.83 -9.26
C VAL A 226 -16.02 -11.42 -8.25
N VAL A 227 -14.82 -10.83 -8.14
CA VAL A 227 -13.81 -11.25 -7.16
C VAL A 227 -14.33 -11.10 -5.71
N ARG A 228 -15.03 -10.01 -5.37
CA ARG A 228 -15.62 -9.83 -4.02
C ARG A 228 -16.73 -10.84 -3.74
N VAL A 229 -17.56 -11.16 -4.72
CA VAL A 229 -18.60 -12.20 -4.58
C VAL A 229 -17.96 -13.56 -4.31
N ALA A 230 -16.96 -13.95 -5.12
CA ALA A 230 -16.20 -15.19 -4.92
C ALA A 230 -15.51 -15.23 -3.56
N TYR A 231 -14.92 -14.11 -3.13
CA TYR A 231 -14.34 -13.94 -1.80
C TYR A 231 -15.36 -14.17 -0.68
N PHE A 232 -16.59 -13.63 -0.79
CA PHE A 232 -17.62 -13.81 0.23
C PHE A 232 -18.06 -15.27 0.34
N VAL A 233 -18.19 -15.96 -0.80
CA VAL A 233 -18.48 -17.41 -0.83
C VAL A 233 -17.37 -18.16 -0.11
N LEU A 234 -16.11 -17.92 -0.50
CA LEU A 234 -14.95 -18.55 0.13
C LEU A 234 -14.88 -18.27 1.64
N ALA A 235 -15.16 -17.03 2.06
CA ALA A 235 -15.17 -16.62 3.46
C ALA A 235 -16.22 -17.38 4.29
N VAL A 236 -17.44 -17.51 3.77
CA VAL A 236 -18.51 -18.28 4.43
C VAL A 236 -18.12 -19.75 4.50
N CYS A 237 -17.59 -20.31 3.41
CA CYS A 237 -17.20 -21.70 3.31
C CYS A 237 -16.08 -22.06 4.30
N ALA A 238 -14.96 -21.33 4.26
CA ALA A 238 -13.83 -21.55 5.15
C ALA A 238 -14.21 -21.23 6.61
N GLY A 239 -14.97 -20.16 6.85
CA GLY A 239 -15.46 -19.82 8.18
C GLY A 239 -16.34 -20.91 8.80
N PHE A 240 -17.25 -21.50 8.01
CA PHE A 240 -18.09 -22.61 8.45
C PHE A 240 -17.26 -23.87 8.77
N ALA A 241 -16.27 -24.19 7.93
CA ALA A 241 -15.35 -25.31 8.19
C ALA A 241 -14.60 -25.12 9.51
N VAL A 242 -14.09 -23.91 9.75
CA VAL A 242 -13.40 -23.58 11.00
C VAL A 242 -14.31 -23.71 12.22
N LEU A 243 -15.56 -23.23 12.14
CA LEU A 243 -16.54 -23.40 13.23
C LEU A 243 -16.82 -24.88 13.53
N CYS A 244 -16.92 -25.73 12.51
CA CYS A 244 -17.17 -27.17 12.68
C CYS A 244 -15.96 -27.92 13.28
N ILE A 245 -14.75 -27.54 12.91
CA ILE A 245 -13.51 -28.22 13.31
C ILE A 245 -13.03 -27.77 14.69
N CYS A 246 -13.34 -26.53 15.07
CA CYS A 246 -12.86 -25.89 16.29
C CYS A 246 -13.08 -26.78 17.53
N PRO A 247 -12.04 -27.02 18.34
CA PRO A 247 -12.15 -27.86 19.52
C PRO A 247 -13.18 -27.35 20.53
N ARG A 248 -13.93 -28.28 21.14
CA ARG A 248 -14.88 -27.97 22.22
C ARG A 248 -14.32 -28.19 23.61
N SER A 249 -13.28 -29.00 23.72
CA SER A 249 -12.54 -29.23 24.95
C SER A 249 -11.67 -28.02 25.29
N HIS A 250 -11.37 -27.85 26.57
CA HIS A 250 -10.48 -26.79 27.03
C HIS A 250 -9.06 -27.02 26.51
N ILE A 251 -8.58 -26.11 25.66
CA ILE A 251 -7.18 -26.05 25.23
C ILE A 251 -6.55 -24.83 25.91
N PRO A 252 -5.56 -24.99 26.80
CA PRO A 252 -5.10 -23.90 27.67
C PRO A 252 -4.70 -22.62 26.92
N ILE A 253 -3.88 -22.73 25.87
CA ILE A 253 -3.40 -21.58 25.10
C ILE A 253 -4.56 -20.93 24.33
N LEU A 254 -5.36 -21.73 23.63
CA LEU A 254 -6.44 -21.26 22.78
C LEU A 254 -7.58 -20.62 23.58
N THR A 255 -8.03 -21.30 24.63
CA THR A 255 -9.13 -20.84 25.50
C THR A 255 -8.73 -19.53 26.18
N LYS A 256 -7.50 -19.43 26.68
CA LYS A 256 -6.99 -18.23 27.34
C LYS A 256 -6.80 -17.07 26.36
N ALA A 257 -6.23 -17.33 25.19
CA ALA A 257 -6.08 -16.33 24.14
C ALA A 257 -7.44 -15.79 23.67
N GLY A 258 -8.43 -16.66 23.47
CA GLY A 258 -9.77 -16.23 23.12
C GLY A 258 -10.47 -15.46 24.23
N ARG A 259 -10.18 -15.80 25.49
CA ARG A 259 -10.68 -15.06 26.64
C ARG A 259 -10.19 -13.62 26.68
N ASN A 260 -8.94 -13.40 26.28
CA ASN A 260 -8.23 -12.12 26.31
C ASN A 260 -8.00 -11.54 24.89
N SER A 261 -8.80 -11.96 23.90
CA SER A 261 -8.54 -11.71 22.48
C SER A 261 -8.48 -10.23 22.11
N LEU A 262 -9.27 -9.38 22.79
CA LEU A 262 -9.27 -7.94 22.55
C LEU A 262 -7.91 -7.31 22.85
N LEU A 263 -7.26 -7.70 23.94
CA LEU A 263 -5.97 -7.11 24.32
C LEU A 263 -4.85 -7.55 23.39
N ILE A 264 -4.84 -8.84 23.03
CA ILE A 264 -3.92 -9.39 22.03
C ILE A 264 -4.09 -8.64 20.70
N PHE A 265 -5.34 -8.42 20.28
CA PHE A 265 -5.66 -7.67 19.08
C PHE A 265 -5.09 -6.24 19.10
N LEU A 266 -5.18 -5.53 20.22
CA LEU A 266 -4.70 -4.15 20.33
C LEU A 266 -3.17 -4.03 20.27
N ILE A 267 -2.43 -5.03 20.77
CA ILE A 267 -0.99 -4.89 21.02
C ILE A 267 -0.12 -5.68 20.03
N HIS A 268 -0.61 -6.76 19.41
CA HIS A 268 0.23 -7.64 18.60
C HIS A 268 1.00 -6.93 17.46
N ARG A 269 0.41 -5.90 16.84
CA ARG A 269 1.06 -5.17 15.73
C ARG A 269 2.41 -4.57 16.13
N TYR A 270 2.53 -4.06 17.35
CA TYR A 270 3.80 -3.52 17.84
C TYR A 270 4.90 -4.60 17.89
N LEU A 271 4.54 -5.83 18.28
CA LEU A 271 5.47 -6.96 18.27
C LEU A 271 5.83 -7.39 16.83
N THR A 272 4.88 -7.30 15.89
CA THR A 272 5.18 -7.58 14.47
C THR A 272 6.17 -6.57 13.88
N PHE A 273 6.12 -5.30 14.30
CA PHE A 273 7.12 -4.30 13.85
C PHE A 273 8.51 -4.60 14.38
N VAL A 274 8.61 -5.00 15.65
CA VAL A 274 9.88 -5.43 16.24
C VAL A 274 10.43 -6.64 15.48
N PHE A 275 9.58 -7.62 15.17
CA PHE A 275 10.01 -8.77 14.37
C PHE A 275 10.53 -8.39 12.98
N ASN A 276 9.81 -7.54 12.26
CA ASN A 276 10.21 -7.07 10.93
C ASN A 276 11.53 -6.29 10.95
N ARG A 277 11.93 -5.72 12.11
CA ARG A 277 13.23 -5.08 12.29
C ARG A 277 14.37 -6.09 12.38
N TYR A 278 14.14 -7.27 12.95
CA TYR A 278 15.15 -8.32 13.12
C TYR A 278 15.14 -9.38 12.01
N VAL A 279 14.02 -9.56 11.33
CA VAL A 279 13.90 -10.38 10.13
C VAL A 279 13.53 -9.45 8.97
N PRO A 280 14.51 -8.71 8.41
CA PRO A 280 14.23 -7.79 7.33
C PRO A 280 13.89 -8.57 6.03
N VAL A 281 13.31 -7.87 5.05
CA VAL A 281 12.73 -8.47 3.83
C VAL A 281 13.80 -9.21 3.01
N GLU A 282 15.05 -8.72 3.05
CA GLU A 282 16.19 -9.19 2.28
C GLU A 282 16.69 -10.58 2.73
N VAL A 283 16.46 -10.96 3.98
CA VAL A 283 16.88 -12.27 4.53
C VAL A 283 15.73 -13.27 4.60
N TRP A 284 14.53 -12.89 4.19
CA TRP A 284 13.35 -13.73 4.30
C TRP A 284 13.46 -15.00 3.45
N SER A 285 12.90 -16.09 3.98
CA SER A 285 12.74 -17.37 3.29
C SER A 285 11.58 -18.17 3.90
N ASP A 286 11.02 -19.14 3.17
CA ASP A 286 9.78 -19.82 3.59
C ASP A 286 9.91 -20.63 4.88
N TRP A 287 11.12 -21.01 5.31
CA TRP A 287 11.31 -21.68 6.60
C TRP A 287 11.02 -20.74 7.80
N TYR A 288 11.09 -19.42 7.61
CA TYR A 288 10.65 -18.45 8.63
C TYR A 288 9.16 -18.56 8.95
N LEU A 289 8.37 -19.28 8.16
CA LEU A 289 6.99 -19.63 8.53
C LEU A 289 6.93 -20.34 9.88
N LEU A 290 7.88 -21.25 10.16
CA LEU A 290 7.94 -21.94 11.45
C LEU A 290 8.23 -20.94 12.58
N ILE A 291 9.19 -20.02 12.39
CA ILE A 291 9.47 -18.96 13.35
C ILE A 291 8.22 -18.08 13.56
N ALA A 292 7.55 -17.66 12.47
CA ALA A 292 6.36 -16.82 12.55
C ALA A 292 5.23 -17.51 13.34
N VAL A 293 5.05 -18.83 13.17
CA VAL A 293 4.10 -19.61 13.98
C VAL A 293 4.51 -19.65 15.45
N LEU A 294 5.78 -19.94 15.75
CA LEU A 294 6.28 -20.01 17.12
C LEU A 294 6.16 -18.65 17.84
N VAL A 295 6.55 -17.56 17.18
CA VAL A 295 6.45 -16.19 17.71
C VAL A 295 4.99 -15.75 17.85
N SER A 296 4.08 -16.20 16.96
CA SER A 296 2.64 -15.97 17.12
C SER A 296 2.10 -16.66 18.37
N ILE A 297 2.49 -17.91 18.62
CA ILE A 297 2.11 -18.65 19.84
C ILE A 297 2.69 -17.95 21.09
N ALA A 298 3.96 -17.54 21.04
CA ALA A 298 4.59 -16.79 22.14
C ALA A 298 3.86 -15.46 22.41
N THR A 299 3.47 -14.73 21.36
CA THR A 299 2.66 -13.51 21.46
C THR A 299 1.34 -13.76 22.18
N LEU A 300 0.65 -14.85 21.83
CA LEU A 300 -0.60 -15.26 22.50
C LEU A 300 -0.37 -15.65 23.97
N LEU A 301 0.72 -16.35 24.28
CA LEU A 301 1.05 -16.77 25.64
C LEU A 301 1.33 -15.56 26.53
N ILE A 302 2.11 -14.58 26.04
CA ILE A 302 2.51 -13.38 26.78
C ILE A 302 1.31 -12.44 26.93
N LEU A 303 0.72 -12.00 25.81
CA LEU A 303 -0.38 -11.02 25.84
C LEU A 303 -1.69 -11.63 26.37
N GLY A 304 -1.80 -12.96 26.35
CA GLY A 304 -2.93 -13.68 26.93
C GLY A 304 -2.86 -13.81 28.46
N LEU A 305 -1.78 -13.42 29.13
CA LEU A 305 -1.69 -13.45 30.60
C LEU A 305 -2.77 -12.56 31.25
N ASP A 306 -3.41 -13.07 32.31
CA ASP A 306 -4.51 -12.36 32.97
C ASP A 306 -4.07 -11.04 33.62
N ILE A 307 -2.77 -10.87 33.91
CA ILE A 307 -2.24 -9.62 34.44
C ILE A 307 -2.46 -8.46 33.46
N PHE A 308 -2.19 -8.66 32.17
CA PHE A 308 -2.38 -7.62 31.16
C PHE A 308 -3.87 -7.30 30.98
N ALA A 309 -4.73 -8.32 30.95
CA ALA A 309 -6.17 -8.15 30.87
C ALA A 309 -6.73 -7.39 32.09
N LYS A 310 -6.25 -7.72 33.30
CA LYS A 310 -6.60 -7.02 34.54
C LYS A 310 -6.17 -5.56 34.47
N CYS A 311 -4.90 -5.26 34.16
CA CYS A 311 -4.39 -3.90 34.03
C CYS A 311 -5.22 -3.07 33.05
N TYR A 312 -5.48 -3.61 31.85
CA TYR A 312 -6.32 -2.97 30.85
C TYR A 312 -7.74 -2.70 31.37
N SER A 313 -8.39 -3.71 31.95
CA SER A 313 -9.75 -3.56 32.48
C SER A 313 -9.84 -2.55 33.63
N THR A 314 -8.83 -2.50 34.49
CA THR A 314 -8.73 -1.52 35.58
C THR A 314 -8.58 -0.11 35.05
N ALA A 315 -7.74 0.09 34.02
CA ALA A 315 -7.57 1.38 33.37
C ALA A 315 -8.88 1.87 32.70
N ILE A 316 -9.56 0.99 31.95
CA ILE A 316 -10.87 1.32 31.36
C ILE A 316 -11.92 1.61 32.43
N ALA A 317 -11.94 0.86 33.54
CA ALA A 317 -12.87 1.10 34.64
C ALA A 317 -12.57 2.40 35.41
N ALA A 318 -11.30 2.80 35.51
CA ALA A 318 -10.92 4.10 36.07
C ALA A 318 -11.40 5.24 35.17
N LEU A 319 -11.21 5.12 33.85
CA LEU A 319 -11.73 6.06 32.86
C LEU A 319 -13.26 6.13 32.91
N GLU A 320 -13.94 4.98 33.00
CA GLU A 320 -15.40 4.91 33.15
C GLU A 320 -15.88 5.68 34.36
N ARG A 321 -15.24 5.51 35.53
CA ARG A 321 -15.56 6.24 36.76
C ARG A 321 -15.37 7.76 36.63
N VAL A 322 -14.28 8.21 36.00
CA VAL A 322 -14.00 9.65 35.82
C VAL A 322 -14.99 10.30 34.86
N MET A 323 -15.39 9.59 33.80
CA MET A 323 -16.30 10.13 32.79
C MET A 323 -17.76 10.02 33.19
N SER A 324 -18.14 8.98 33.95
CA SER A 324 -19.52 8.81 34.43
C SER A 324 -19.94 9.96 35.36
N VAL A 325 -21.20 10.34 35.27
CA VAL A 325 -21.86 11.29 36.16
C VAL A 325 -22.90 10.50 36.96
N GLU A 326 -23.07 10.80 38.25
CA GLU A 326 -24.05 10.11 39.10
C GLU A 326 -25.47 10.29 38.53
N GLY A 327 -26.21 9.17 38.36
CA GLY A 327 -27.66 9.20 38.12
C GLY A 327 -28.16 9.08 36.68
N GLY A 328 -27.62 8.20 35.82
CA GLY A 328 -28.32 7.82 34.57
C GLY A 328 -27.51 7.06 33.52
N THR A 329 -28.16 6.64 32.42
CA THR A 329 -27.52 5.97 31.27
C THR A 329 -26.61 6.95 30.52
N ALA A 330 -25.31 6.71 30.60
CA ALA A 330 -24.22 7.67 30.33
C ALA A 330 -24.28 8.47 29.01
N LEU A 331 -24.95 8.01 27.95
CA LEU A 331 -24.86 8.62 26.61
C LEU A 331 -25.68 9.91 26.43
N ASP A 332 -26.73 10.13 27.22
CA ASP A 332 -27.65 11.26 27.01
C ASP A 332 -27.35 12.48 27.88
N GLN A 333 -26.40 12.35 28.80
CA GLN A 333 -26.04 13.42 29.71
C GLN A 333 -25.00 14.35 29.06
N TRP A 334 -25.34 15.63 28.90
CA TRP A 334 -24.44 16.66 28.37
C TRP A 334 -23.06 16.71 29.05
N PRO A 335 -22.94 16.60 30.39
CA PRO A 335 -21.63 16.63 31.04
C PRO A 335 -20.74 15.44 30.67
N PHE A 336 -21.32 14.26 30.41
CA PHE A 336 -20.59 13.10 29.90
C PHE A 336 -20.06 13.38 28.49
N ARG A 337 -20.92 13.87 27.57
CA ARG A 337 -20.53 14.19 26.19
C ARG A 337 -19.39 15.22 26.15
N ARG A 338 -19.46 16.26 26.98
CA ARG A 338 -18.40 17.28 27.11
C ARG A 338 -17.08 16.67 27.59
N ARG A 339 -17.08 15.85 28.64
CA ARG A 339 -15.88 15.17 29.16
C ARG A 339 -15.26 14.23 28.12
N LEU A 340 -16.09 13.49 27.39
CA LEU A 340 -15.65 12.60 26.32
C LEU A 340 -15.00 13.39 25.17
N ILE A 341 -15.65 14.44 24.68
CA ILE A 341 -15.10 15.30 23.61
C ILE A 341 -13.76 15.89 24.06
N LEU A 342 -13.70 16.45 25.27
CA LEU A 342 -12.46 17.02 25.81
C LEU A 342 -11.34 15.96 25.90
N PHE A 343 -11.65 14.75 26.39
CA PHE A 343 -10.69 13.66 26.44
C PHE A 343 -10.16 13.29 25.04
N LEU A 344 -11.04 13.14 24.05
CA LEU A 344 -10.65 12.80 22.69
C LEU A 344 -9.81 13.91 22.04
N VAL A 345 -10.14 15.17 22.30
CA VAL A 345 -9.34 16.32 21.87
C VAL A 345 -7.98 16.31 22.54
N ILE A 346 -7.90 16.10 23.86
CA ILE A 346 -6.63 16.05 24.59
C ILE A 346 -5.74 14.91 24.09
N VAL A 347 -6.28 13.70 23.91
CA VAL A 347 -5.48 12.55 23.42
C VAL A 347 -4.85 12.86 22.06
N ASN A 348 -5.60 13.50 21.16
CA ASN A 348 -5.05 13.88 19.86
C ASN A 348 -4.14 15.10 19.93
N ALA A 349 -4.47 16.11 20.74
CA ALA A 349 -3.68 17.33 20.91
C ALA A 349 -2.32 17.04 21.57
N VAL A 350 -2.26 16.17 22.58
CA VAL A 350 -0.99 15.71 23.19
C VAL A 350 -0.12 15.04 22.13
N MET A 351 -0.70 14.24 21.24
CA MET A 351 0.05 13.55 20.19
C MET A 351 0.51 14.50 19.08
N LEU A 352 -0.30 15.48 18.70
CA LEU A 352 0.12 16.53 17.77
C LEU A 352 1.17 17.46 18.39
N ALA A 353 1.05 17.74 19.69
CA ALA A 353 2.00 18.59 20.42
C ALA A 353 3.35 17.91 20.64
N THR A 354 3.45 16.57 20.63
CA THR A 354 4.75 15.87 20.69
C THR A 354 5.48 15.82 19.35
N ILE A 355 4.79 16.00 18.22
CA ILE A 355 5.39 15.99 16.87
C ILE A 355 6.57 16.99 16.76
N PRO A 356 6.43 18.28 17.12
CA PRO A 356 7.54 19.24 17.05
C PRO A 356 8.72 18.91 17.96
N PHE A 357 8.49 18.26 19.11
CA PHE A 357 9.54 17.93 20.07
C PHE A 357 10.33 16.67 19.68
N LEU A 358 9.76 15.80 18.85
CA LEU A 358 10.39 14.56 18.37
C LEU A 358 10.97 14.68 16.96
N ASN A 359 10.52 15.69 16.22
CA ASN A 359 11.20 16.20 15.04
C ASN A 359 12.27 17.24 15.40
N ARG A 360 12.56 17.45 16.70
CA ARG A 360 13.86 18.01 17.03
C ARG A 360 14.89 17.03 16.49
N PRO A 361 15.83 17.50 15.63
CA PRO A 361 17.04 16.74 15.36
C PRO A 361 17.55 16.21 16.69
N THR A 362 17.88 14.93 16.78
CA THR A 362 18.68 14.46 17.92
C THR A 362 19.83 15.45 18.07
N ASN A 363 20.05 16.00 19.27
CA ASN A 363 21.03 17.07 19.51
C ASN A 363 22.46 16.79 19.00
N SER A 364 22.75 15.59 18.48
CA SER A 364 23.92 15.34 17.65
C SER A 364 23.99 16.20 16.37
N GLU A 365 22.86 16.71 15.87
CA GLU A 365 22.82 17.64 14.72
C GLU A 365 22.75 19.12 15.16
N LEU A 366 22.39 19.42 16.41
CA LEU A 366 22.31 20.80 16.95
C LEU A 366 23.60 21.25 17.66
N ASP A 367 24.42 20.31 18.13
CA ASP A 367 25.80 20.58 18.57
C ASP A 367 26.81 20.47 17.41
N ALA A 368 26.36 20.17 16.19
CA ALA A 368 27.16 20.47 15.01
C ALA A 368 27.24 22.01 14.94
N PRO A 369 28.45 22.61 15.07
CA PRO A 369 28.60 24.06 15.05
C PRO A 369 27.93 24.55 13.79
N GLU A 370 27.00 25.53 13.88
CA GLU A 370 26.26 26.16 12.78
C GLU A 370 27.05 26.02 11.48
N SER A 371 26.81 24.91 10.77
CA SER A 371 27.56 24.65 9.55
C SER A 371 26.98 25.69 8.63
N SER A 372 27.81 26.65 8.24
CA SER A 372 27.47 27.64 7.23
C SER A 372 26.59 26.97 6.18
N LEU A 373 25.48 27.62 5.79
CA LEU A 373 24.49 27.10 4.81
C LEU A 373 25.11 26.47 3.55
N HIS A 374 26.38 26.79 3.28
CA HIS A 374 27.29 25.97 2.50
C HIS A 374 28.51 25.64 3.36
N PRO A 375 28.80 24.37 3.69
CA PRO A 375 30.08 24.05 4.30
C PRO A 375 31.16 24.63 3.37
N LYS A 376 32.06 25.46 3.92
CA LYS A 376 33.22 25.89 3.15
C LYS A 376 34.03 24.64 2.87
N LEU A 377 33.99 24.18 1.62
CA LEU A 377 34.82 23.08 1.14
C LEU A 377 36.26 23.34 1.59
N THR A 378 36.88 22.34 2.19
CA THR A 378 38.32 22.35 2.44
C THR A 378 39.06 22.49 1.12
N GLN A 379 40.29 23.00 1.13
CA GLN A 379 41.07 23.12 -0.10
C GLN A 379 41.18 21.77 -0.84
N GLN A 380 41.29 20.67 -0.09
CA GLN A 380 41.31 19.32 -0.65
C GLN A 380 39.98 18.95 -1.33
N GLU A 381 38.83 19.32 -0.76
CA GLU A 381 37.53 19.10 -1.38
C GLU A 381 37.32 20.02 -2.60
N VAL A 382 37.82 21.25 -2.56
CA VAL A 382 37.82 22.16 -3.72
C VAL A 382 38.68 21.58 -4.85
N ASP A 383 39.88 21.09 -4.54
CA ASP A 383 40.77 20.47 -5.51
C ASP A 383 40.17 19.17 -6.09
N ALA A 384 39.47 18.40 -5.25
CA ALA A 384 38.72 17.21 -5.69
C ALA A 384 37.52 17.58 -6.58
N LEU A 385 36.78 18.65 -6.25
CA LEU A 385 35.68 19.15 -7.08
C LEU A 385 36.20 19.68 -8.43
N ASN A 386 37.31 20.41 -8.43
CA ASN A 386 37.95 20.94 -9.64
C ASN A 386 38.48 19.83 -10.57
N SER A 387 38.67 18.62 -10.05
CA SER A 387 39.07 17.43 -10.83
C SER A 387 37.94 16.43 -11.04
N SER A 388 36.70 16.79 -10.65
CA SER A 388 35.52 15.95 -10.81
C SER A 388 34.84 16.16 -12.17
N VAL A 389 34.10 15.14 -12.62
CA VAL A 389 33.15 15.25 -13.72
C VAL A 389 31.79 15.62 -13.15
N THR A 390 31.19 16.66 -13.70
CA THR A 390 29.88 17.15 -13.31
C THR A 390 28.80 16.64 -14.26
N VAL A 391 27.75 16.05 -13.69
CA VAL A 391 26.58 15.58 -14.46
C VAL A 391 25.33 16.26 -13.94
N SER A 392 24.64 17.00 -14.80
CA SER A 392 23.33 17.60 -14.50
C SER A 392 22.22 16.65 -14.94
N VAL A 393 21.18 16.52 -14.12
CA VAL A 393 20.01 15.69 -14.45
C VAL A 393 18.75 16.53 -14.35
N VAL A 394 17.98 16.56 -15.43
CA VAL A 394 16.64 17.15 -15.45
C VAL A 394 15.58 16.06 -15.49
N GLY A 395 14.42 16.36 -14.91
CA GLY A 395 13.27 15.46 -14.93
C GLY A 395 12.58 15.40 -16.29
N ASP A 396 11.28 15.15 -16.24
CA ASP A 396 10.48 14.92 -17.43
C ASP A 396 10.30 16.18 -18.30
N LEU A 397 10.75 16.09 -19.54
CA LEU A 397 10.61 17.09 -20.59
C LEU A 397 9.27 16.88 -21.30
N ILE A 398 8.19 17.21 -20.58
CA ILE A 398 6.81 17.05 -21.02
C ILE A 398 6.29 18.25 -21.82
N LEU A 399 5.41 17.99 -22.78
CA LEU A 399 4.84 18.99 -23.68
C LEU A 399 3.31 18.84 -23.74
N LEU A 400 2.63 19.77 -23.07
CA LEU A 400 1.17 19.85 -23.00
C LEU A 400 0.61 20.80 -24.06
N GLU A 401 -0.72 20.83 -24.22
CA GLU A 401 -1.40 21.60 -25.26
C GLU A 401 -1.00 23.09 -25.27
N ASP A 402 -0.94 23.72 -24.09
CA ASP A 402 -0.62 25.15 -24.03
C ASP A 402 0.82 25.43 -24.47
N GLN A 403 1.77 24.54 -24.16
CA GLN A 403 3.15 24.69 -24.61
C GLN A 403 3.25 24.57 -26.14
N VAL A 404 2.53 23.60 -26.74
CA VAL A 404 2.46 23.44 -28.20
C VAL A 404 1.90 24.71 -28.84
N LYS A 405 0.76 25.21 -28.35
CA LYS A 405 0.07 26.37 -28.93
C LYS A 405 0.89 27.65 -28.87
N HIS A 406 1.57 27.91 -27.75
CA HIS A 406 2.33 29.14 -27.57
C HIS A 406 3.67 29.14 -28.31
N ALA A 407 4.21 27.96 -28.65
CA ALA A 407 5.44 27.85 -29.43
C ALA A 407 5.23 28.05 -30.93
N LEU A 408 3.99 27.96 -31.43
CA LEU A 408 3.70 28.13 -32.84
C LEU A 408 3.81 29.62 -33.24
N ASP A 409 4.75 29.94 -34.13
CA ASP A 409 4.74 31.21 -34.84
C ASP A 409 3.65 31.19 -35.91
N GLN A 410 2.69 32.10 -35.79
CA GLN A 410 1.55 32.19 -36.70
C GLN A 410 1.92 32.78 -38.07
N CYS A 411 3.12 33.33 -38.24
CA CYS A 411 3.54 33.98 -39.48
C CYS A 411 4.09 32.98 -40.51
N ASP A 412 4.88 31.99 -40.07
CA ASP A 412 5.49 30.98 -40.93
C ASP A 412 5.03 29.54 -40.62
N GLY A 413 4.34 29.32 -39.49
CA GLY A 413 3.81 28.01 -39.09
C GLY A 413 4.83 27.12 -38.39
N GLU A 414 6.01 27.66 -38.05
CA GLU A 414 7.07 26.94 -37.37
C GLU A 414 6.91 26.97 -35.84
N TYR A 415 7.51 26.01 -35.15
CA TYR A 415 7.49 25.93 -33.69
C TYR A 415 8.82 26.38 -33.08
N ASP A 416 8.80 27.36 -32.17
CA ASP A 416 9.96 27.78 -31.37
C ASP A 416 9.75 27.50 -29.88
N PHE A 417 10.45 26.49 -29.38
CA PHE A 417 10.46 26.13 -27.96
C PHE A 417 11.67 26.67 -27.19
N SER A 418 12.57 27.43 -27.83
CA SER A 418 13.75 28.02 -27.17
C SER A 418 13.42 28.88 -25.94
N PRO A 419 12.28 29.62 -25.86
CA PRO A 419 11.95 30.39 -24.67
C PRO A 419 11.75 29.55 -23.41
N VAL A 420 11.37 28.27 -23.55
CA VAL A 420 11.16 27.34 -22.41
C VAL A 420 12.45 27.16 -21.60
N PHE A 421 13.61 27.21 -22.27
CA PHE A 421 14.90 26.93 -21.65
C PHE A 421 15.69 28.18 -21.29
N LYS A 422 15.23 29.37 -21.69
CA LYS A 422 15.98 30.63 -21.61
C LYS A 422 16.60 30.90 -20.24
N ASP A 423 15.84 30.69 -19.17
CA ASP A 423 16.28 31.02 -17.81
C ASP A 423 17.12 29.90 -17.16
N VAL A 424 17.09 28.69 -17.73
CA VAL A 424 17.78 27.50 -17.18
C VAL A 424 18.98 27.06 -18.01
N GLN A 425 19.10 27.50 -19.26
CA GLN A 425 20.13 27.06 -20.22
C GLN A 425 21.54 27.15 -19.65
N ARG A 426 21.83 28.22 -18.90
CA ARG A 426 23.13 28.40 -18.25
C ARG A 426 23.48 27.23 -17.31
N HIS A 427 22.51 26.76 -16.52
CA HIS A 427 22.71 25.65 -15.59
C HIS A 427 22.82 24.29 -16.29
N LEU A 428 22.27 24.17 -17.50
CA LEU A 428 22.38 22.95 -18.31
C LEU A 428 23.75 22.87 -18.99
N ILE A 429 24.32 23.99 -19.44
CA ILE A 429 25.61 24.02 -20.16
C ILE A 429 26.81 24.03 -19.19
N GLU A 430 26.62 24.44 -17.93
CA GLU A 430 27.70 24.48 -16.92
C GLU A 430 28.25 23.09 -16.52
N ALA A 431 27.50 22.01 -16.76
CA ALA A 431 27.94 20.64 -16.47
C ALA A 431 28.72 20.02 -17.64
N ASP A 432 29.60 19.05 -17.35
CA ASP A 432 30.33 18.30 -18.39
C ASP A 432 29.40 17.39 -19.21
N LEU A 433 28.25 17.01 -18.65
CA LEU A 433 27.20 16.24 -19.32
C LEU A 433 25.83 16.55 -18.69
N THR A 434 24.82 16.80 -19.52
CA THR A 434 23.44 16.98 -19.05
C THR A 434 22.50 15.91 -19.59
N VAL A 435 21.70 15.32 -18.69
CA VAL A 435 20.79 14.21 -18.96
C VAL A 435 19.36 14.62 -18.67
N GLY A 436 18.42 14.31 -19.57
CA GLY A 436 16.99 14.54 -19.36
C GLY A 436 16.11 13.31 -19.64
N VAL A 437 14.81 13.45 -19.47
CA VAL A 437 13.83 12.42 -19.86
C VAL A 437 12.89 13.00 -20.91
N LEU A 438 12.93 12.47 -22.13
CA LEU A 438 12.01 12.85 -23.20
C LEU A 438 10.68 12.11 -23.00
N GLU A 439 9.78 12.69 -22.20
CA GLU A 439 8.47 12.11 -21.85
C GLU A 439 7.36 12.46 -22.87
N VAL A 440 7.73 12.66 -24.13
CA VAL A 440 6.81 13.06 -25.20
C VAL A 440 7.20 12.34 -26.49
N PRO A 441 6.29 11.57 -27.11
CA PRO A 441 6.52 11.03 -28.44
C PRO A 441 6.71 12.12 -29.50
N LEU A 442 7.46 11.78 -30.54
CA LEU A 442 7.66 12.59 -31.75
C LEU A 442 7.19 11.75 -32.94
N ALA A 443 5.89 11.53 -33.04
CA ALA A 443 5.25 10.70 -34.05
C ALA A 443 4.91 11.45 -35.35
N GLY A 444 5.33 12.71 -35.47
CA GLY A 444 5.04 13.57 -36.61
C GLY A 444 3.70 14.31 -36.49
N GLU A 445 3.50 15.29 -37.36
CA GLU A 445 2.31 16.15 -37.37
C GLU A 445 1.02 15.36 -37.68
N GLU A 446 1.09 14.37 -38.58
CA GLU A 446 -0.06 13.54 -38.98
C GLU A 446 -0.68 12.76 -37.80
N ALA A 447 0.12 12.43 -36.78
CA ALA A 447 -0.35 11.77 -35.56
C ALA A 447 -1.08 12.74 -34.59
N GLY A 448 -1.04 14.05 -34.88
CA GLY A 448 -1.59 15.14 -34.10
C GLY A 448 -0.82 15.41 -32.81
N TYR A 449 -0.54 16.67 -32.51
CA TYR A 449 0.16 17.08 -31.29
C TYR A 449 -0.74 17.05 -30.04
N SER A 450 -0.13 17.17 -28.86
CA SER A 450 -0.80 17.19 -27.55
C SER A 450 -1.97 18.18 -27.52
N ARG A 451 -3.13 17.72 -27.03
CA ARG A 451 -4.39 18.50 -26.94
C ARG A 451 -5.01 18.50 -25.54
N SER A 452 -4.23 18.12 -24.55
CA SER A 452 -4.64 18.11 -23.15
C SER A 452 -3.59 18.80 -22.28
N ASN A 453 -4.06 19.39 -21.20
CA ASN A 453 -3.30 20.01 -20.13
C ASN A 453 -3.53 19.26 -18.81
N PHE A 454 -2.79 19.65 -17.78
CA PHE A 454 -2.98 19.09 -16.45
C PHE A 454 -4.38 19.47 -15.90
N ASP A 455 -5.11 18.47 -15.38
CA ASP A 455 -6.41 18.61 -14.70
C ASP A 455 -7.58 19.14 -15.56
N ASP A 456 -7.53 18.95 -16.88
CA ASP A 456 -8.59 19.37 -17.81
C ASP A 456 -9.69 18.30 -18.06
N GLY A 457 -9.51 17.09 -17.52
CA GLY A 457 -10.44 15.96 -17.67
C GLY A 457 -10.33 15.23 -19.02
N ILE A 458 -9.36 15.56 -19.85
CA ILE A 458 -9.09 14.91 -21.14
C ILE A 458 -8.02 13.82 -20.94
N PRO A 459 -8.18 12.62 -21.53
CA PRO A 459 -7.11 11.63 -21.53
C PRO A 459 -5.81 12.18 -22.11
N LEU A 460 -4.71 12.06 -21.36
CA LEU A 460 -3.41 12.64 -21.67
C LEU A 460 -2.67 11.82 -22.73
N TYR A 461 -2.98 12.04 -24.00
CA TYR A 461 -2.25 11.48 -25.14
C TYR A 461 -1.26 12.51 -25.70
N LEU A 462 0.03 12.29 -25.47
CA LEU A 462 1.09 13.23 -25.80
C LEU A 462 1.67 12.99 -27.20
N ASN A 463 2.07 14.08 -27.84
CA ASN A 463 2.92 14.08 -29.04
C ASN A 463 3.42 15.50 -29.30
N GLY A 464 4.71 15.65 -29.62
CA GLY A 464 5.35 16.93 -29.83
C GLY A 464 5.82 17.13 -31.28
N PRO A 465 5.99 18.40 -31.72
CA PRO A 465 6.74 18.71 -32.94
C PRO A 465 8.22 18.36 -32.78
N ASP A 466 8.91 18.06 -33.89
CA ASP A 466 10.34 17.73 -33.87
C ASP A 466 11.21 18.89 -33.34
N ALA A 467 10.73 20.13 -33.51
CA ALA A 467 11.33 21.34 -32.93
C ALA A 467 11.49 21.27 -31.40
N TRP A 468 10.70 20.42 -30.71
CA TRP A 468 10.88 20.20 -29.27
C TRP A 468 12.22 19.53 -28.97
N ALA A 469 12.59 18.49 -29.72
CA ALA A 469 13.88 17.83 -29.57
C ALA A 469 15.04 18.75 -29.95
N GLN A 470 14.85 19.58 -30.98
CA GLN A 470 15.84 20.59 -31.38
C GLN A 470 16.08 21.61 -30.26
N ALA A 471 15.01 22.10 -29.60
CA ALA A 471 15.13 23.02 -28.48
C ALA A 471 15.79 22.37 -27.25
N ILE A 472 15.49 21.11 -26.96
CA ILE A 472 16.17 20.31 -25.91
C ILE A 472 17.67 20.22 -26.20
N LYS A 473 18.06 19.90 -27.44
CA LYS A 473 19.47 19.83 -27.81
C LYS A 473 20.15 21.21 -27.68
N ALA A 474 19.49 22.26 -28.19
CA ALA A 474 19.99 23.63 -28.13
C ALA A 474 20.07 24.19 -26.71
N SER A 475 19.30 23.65 -25.76
CA SER A 475 19.37 24.05 -24.35
C SER A 475 20.62 23.55 -23.63
N GLY A 476 21.41 22.66 -24.25
CA GLY A 476 22.58 22.04 -23.64
C GLY A 476 22.31 20.70 -22.97
N ILE A 477 21.21 20.02 -23.31
CA ILE A 477 20.99 18.63 -22.89
C ILE A 477 21.69 17.70 -23.90
N ASP A 478 22.50 16.78 -23.39
CA ASP A 478 23.34 15.89 -24.20
C ASP A 478 22.73 14.52 -24.43
N VAL A 479 22.03 14.00 -23.41
CA VAL A 479 21.45 12.64 -23.40
C VAL A 479 20.00 12.69 -22.94
N VAL A 480 19.10 11.96 -23.60
CA VAL A 480 17.72 11.78 -23.13
C VAL A 480 17.34 10.31 -22.89
N SER A 481 16.64 10.06 -21.78
CA SER A 481 15.89 8.81 -21.62
C SER A 481 14.61 8.87 -22.42
N THR A 482 14.34 7.82 -23.19
CA THR A 482 13.07 7.62 -23.93
C THR A 482 12.20 6.54 -23.29
N SER A 483 12.69 5.86 -22.25
CA SER A 483 11.90 4.89 -21.47
C SER A 483 10.99 5.62 -20.48
N ASN A 484 9.72 5.76 -20.82
CA ASN A 484 8.69 6.34 -19.95
C ASN A 484 7.31 5.75 -20.28
N ASN A 485 6.27 6.14 -19.53
CA ASN A 485 4.92 5.63 -19.72
C ASN A 485 4.17 6.26 -20.91
N HIS A 486 4.60 7.41 -21.43
CA HIS A 486 3.99 8.07 -22.60
C HIS A 486 4.60 7.64 -23.95
N ALA A 487 5.66 6.84 -23.94
CA ALA A 487 6.40 6.43 -25.14
C ALA A 487 5.54 5.76 -26.24
N MET A 488 4.36 5.26 -25.89
CA MET A 488 3.42 4.58 -26.80
C MET A 488 2.09 5.31 -27.00
N ASP A 489 1.96 6.57 -26.58
CA ASP A 489 0.71 7.34 -26.72
C ASP A 489 0.25 7.47 -28.19
N LYS A 490 1.20 7.36 -29.14
CA LYS A 490 0.95 7.34 -30.59
C LYS A 490 1.30 5.99 -31.23
N GLY A 491 1.19 4.91 -30.46
CA GLY A 491 1.52 3.55 -30.90
C GLY A 491 3.00 3.39 -31.26
N VAL A 492 3.31 2.36 -32.04
CA VAL A 492 4.70 1.98 -32.40
C VAL A 492 5.44 3.11 -33.12
N SER A 493 4.73 3.96 -33.88
CA SER A 493 5.33 5.14 -34.51
C SER A 493 5.85 6.14 -33.46
N GLY A 494 5.10 6.34 -32.37
CA GLY A 494 5.53 7.17 -31.24
C GLY A 494 6.74 6.61 -30.50
N LEU A 495 7.00 5.30 -30.62
CA LEU A 495 8.14 4.63 -30.00
C LEU A 495 9.40 4.69 -30.86
N LEU A 496 9.27 4.50 -32.18
CA LEU A 496 10.41 4.31 -33.09
C LEU A 496 10.81 5.56 -33.87
N ARG A 497 9.85 6.41 -34.31
CA ARG A 497 10.16 7.63 -35.06
C ARG A 497 11.00 8.63 -34.26
N PRO A 498 10.83 8.81 -32.93
CA PRO A 498 11.69 9.73 -32.18
C PRO A 498 13.17 9.39 -32.33
N LEU A 499 13.53 8.12 -32.51
CA LEU A 499 14.92 7.73 -32.69
C LEU A 499 15.53 8.34 -33.96
N ASP A 500 14.77 8.40 -35.05
CA ASP A 500 15.21 9.07 -36.29
C ASP A 500 15.45 10.56 -36.07
N VAL A 501 14.53 11.23 -35.35
CA VAL A 501 14.63 12.66 -35.04
C VAL A 501 15.84 12.95 -34.16
N LEU A 502 16.06 12.13 -33.13
CA LEU A 502 17.17 12.29 -32.19
C LEU A 502 18.53 12.06 -32.86
N GLU A 503 18.62 11.05 -33.74
CA GLU A 503 19.81 10.77 -34.55
C GLU A 503 20.12 11.90 -35.53
N GLU A 504 19.11 12.44 -36.21
CA GLU A 504 19.25 13.54 -37.16
C GLU A 504 19.84 14.79 -36.51
N ILE A 505 19.41 15.12 -35.29
CA ILE A 505 19.86 16.32 -34.57
C ILE A 505 21.10 16.07 -33.68
N GLY A 506 21.60 14.83 -33.61
CA GLY A 506 22.73 14.45 -32.76
C GLY A 506 22.46 14.59 -31.25
N LEU A 507 21.23 14.26 -30.82
CA LEU A 507 20.87 14.15 -29.41
C LEU A 507 20.93 12.67 -28.99
N ASP A 508 21.86 12.33 -28.10
CA ASP A 508 22.04 10.94 -27.68
C ASP A 508 20.86 10.47 -26.85
N TYR A 509 20.54 9.18 -26.92
CA TYR A 509 19.38 8.63 -26.22
C TYR A 509 19.62 7.23 -25.64
N VAL A 510 18.78 6.87 -24.68
CA VAL A 510 18.74 5.53 -24.08
C VAL A 510 17.31 5.16 -23.68
N GLY A 511 16.96 3.86 -23.72
CA GLY A 511 15.71 3.33 -23.17
C GLY A 511 14.84 2.61 -24.19
N THR A 512 14.61 3.25 -25.35
CA THR A 512 13.95 2.65 -26.51
C THR A 512 14.97 2.27 -27.58
N PHE A 513 14.67 1.25 -28.38
CA PHE A 513 15.60 0.67 -29.35
C PHE A 513 14.88 -0.03 -30.52
N ARG A 514 15.54 -0.13 -31.67
CA ARG A 514 15.00 -0.85 -32.83
C ARG A 514 15.12 -2.36 -32.70
N GLU A 515 16.20 -2.82 -32.10
CA GLU A 515 16.47 -4.23 -31.85
C GLU A 515 17.03 -4.46 -30.43
N PRO A 516 16.71 -5.60 -29.78
CA PRO A 516 16.96 -5.79 -28.35
C PRO A 516 18.38 -6.23 -27.96
N SER A 517 19.38 -6.01 -28.81
CA SER A 517 20.75 -6.44 -28.52
C SER A 517 21.45 -5.51 -27.51
N ALA A 518 22.37 -6.03 -26.71
CA ALA A 518 23.46 -5.22 -26.15
C ALA A 518 24.49 -5.09 -27.28
N PRO A 519 24.83 -3.89 -27.79
CA PRO A 519 24.86 -2.59 -27.08
C PRO A 519 23.62 -1.68 -27.15
N GLY A 520 22.57 -2.00 -27.92
CA GLY A 520 21.39 -1.13 -28.11
C GLY A 520 20.58 -0.75 -26.85
N ARG A 521 20.77 -1.46 -25.72
CA ARG A 521 20.12 -1.14 -24.44
C ARG A 521 20.96 -0.26 -23.50
N ILE A 522 22.24 -0.04 -23.81
CA ILE A 522 23.20 0.65 -22.94
C ILE A 522 23.91 1.72 -23.76
N LEU A 523 23.77 2.97 -23.35
CA LEU A 523 24.54 4.07 -23.93
C LEU A 523 25.85 4.23 -23.13
N ILE A 524 26.99 4.35 -23.82
CA ILE A 524 28.28 4.71 -23.21
C ILE A 524 28.69 6.09 -23.72
N LYS A 525 28.96 7.02 -22.79
CA LYS A 525 29.53 8.34 -23.07
C LYS A 525 30.90 8.47 -22.44
N GLU A 526 31.88 8.91 -23.20
CA GLU A 526 33.19 9.27 -22.68
C GLU A 526 33.20 10.76 -22.32
N VAL A 527 33.43 11.07 -21.05
CA VAL A 527 33.42 12.45 -20.51
C VAL A 527 34.68 12.62 -19.66
N GLN A 528 35.56 13.55 -20.05
CA GLN A 528 36.85 13.79 -19.37
C GLN A 528 37.68 12.51 -19.13
N GLY A 529 37.62 11.55 -20.06
CA GLY A 529 38.33 10.27 -19.96
C GLY A 529 37.64 9.20 -19.10
N LEU A 530 36.46 9.47 -18.54
CA LEU A 530 35.61 8.48 -17.86
C LEU A 530 34.53 7.95 -18.81
N LYS A 531 34.28 6.64 -18.76
CA LYS A 531 33.19 5.99 -19.47
C LYS A 531 31.95 5.90 -18.59
N LEU A 532 30.97 6.74 -18.88
CA LEU A 532 29.67 6.79 -18.21
C LEU A 532 28.67 5.93 -18.97
N ALA A 533 28.15 4.88 -18.32
CA ALA A 533 27.08 4.05 -18.87
C ALA A 533 25.71 4.54 -18.44
N PHE A 534 24.74 4.51 -19.34
CA PHE A 534 23.34 4.82 -19.06
C PHE A 534 22.46 3.61 -19.37
N ILE A 535 21.56 3.30 -18.43
CA ILE A 535 20.48 2.31 -18.58
C ILE A 535 19.17 2.97 -18.18
N ALA A 536 18.09 2.72 -18.93
CA ALA A 536 16.81 3.37 -18.70
C ALA A 536 15.64 2.39 -18.73
N TYR A 537 14.68 2.59 -17.84
CA TYR A 537 13.54 1.69 -17.63
C TYR A 537 12.25 2.46 -17.40
N THR A 538 11.11 1.90 -17.77
CA THR A 538 9.79 2.41 -17.37
C THR A 538 9.01 1.39 -16.53
N TYR A 539 8.15 1.85 -15.63
CA TYR A 539 7.25 0.96 -14.87
C TYR A 539 6.13 0.37 -15.73
N GLY A 540 5.84 0.96 -16.89
CA GLY A 540 4.73 0.58 -17.76
C GLY A 540 4.55 1.54 -18.93
N LEU A 541 3.48 1.31 -19.69
CA LEU A 541 3.03 2.15 -20.80
C LEU A 541 1.56 2.52 -20.57
N ASN A 542 1.19 3.76 -20.87
CA ASN A 542 -0.18 4.24 -20.72
C ASN A 542 -1.09 3.62 -21.80
N TYR A 543 -2.37 3.48 -21.46
CA TYR A 543 -3.48 3.19 -22.39
C TYR A 543 -3.38 1.90 -23.22
N LEU A 544 -2.47 0.98 -22.88
CA LEU A 544 -2.30 -0.29 -23.59
C LEU A 544 -2.83 -1.49 -22.81
N GLU A 545 -3.35 -2.48 -23.54
CA GLU A 545 -3.66 -3.80 -23.00
C GLU A 545 -2.40 -4.65 -22.82
N LYS A 546 -2.48 -5.65 -21.93
CA LYS A 546 -1.31 -6.49 -21.58
C LYS A 546 -0.67 -7.20 -22.78
N ALA A 547 -1.46 -7.57 -23.78
CA ALA A 547 -0.96 -8.23 -24.99
C ALA A 547 -0.09 -7.29 -25.83
N GLU A 548 -0.50 -6.03 -25.99
CA GLU A 548 0.23 -5.01 -26.75
C GLU A 548 1.55 -4.65 -26.05
N VAL A 549 1.52 -4.53 -24.71
CA VAL A 549 2.74 -4.32 -23.91
C VAL A 549 3.72 -5.49 -24.07
N GLN A 550 3.25 -6.73 -24.14
CA GLN A 550 4.11 -7.92 -24.32
C GLN A 550 4.77 -7.99 -25.71
N GLU A 551 4.15 -7.40 -26.73
CA GLU A 551 4.74 -7.37 -28.07
C GLU A 551 5.92 -6.40 -28.17
N VAL A 552 5.93 -5.35 -27.35
CA VAL A 552 6.98 -4.31 -27.38
C VAL A 552 8.00 -4.41 -26.24
N ASP A 553 7.62 -4.97 -25.08
CA ASP A 553 8.54 -5.18 -23.94
C ASP A 553 9.74 -6.03 -24.38
N GLN A 554 10.93 -5.55 -24.07
CA GLN A 554 12.21 -6.17 -24.40
C GLN A 554 12.48 -6.32 -25.91
N ARG A 555 11.62 -5.82 -26.79
CA ARG A 555 11.89 -5.73 -28.23
C ARG A 555 12.24 -4.31 -28.65
N HIS A 556 11.55 -3.34 -28.05
CA HIS A 556 11.69 -1.94 -28.40
C HIS A 556 11.83 -1.00 -27.20
N ILE A 557 11.56 -1.47 -25.99
CA ILE A 557 11.66 -0.69 -24.75
C ILE A 557 11.89 -1.61 -23.55
N SER A 558 12.64 -1.13 -22.56
CA SER A 558 12.87 -1.84 -21.31
C SER A 558 11.80 -1.52 -20.27
N ILE A 559 10.76 -2.36 -20.19
CA ILE A 559 9.71 -2.23 -19.17
C ILE A 559 10.11 -3.06 -17.96
N LEU A 560 9.90 -2.55 -16.75
CA LEU A 560 10.09 -3.36 -15.54
C LEU A 560 8.82 -4.15 -15.21
N PRO A 561 8.96 -5.32 -14.56
CA PRO A 561 7.83 -6.16 -14.20
C PRO A 561 6.72 -5.37 -13.47
N PRO A 562 5.44 -5.66 -13.78
CA PRO A 562 4.34 -4.85 -13.31
C PRO A 562 4.27 -4.81 -11.78
N LEU A 563 3.97 -3.63 -11.24
CA LEU A 563 4.03 -3.33 -9.80
C LEU A 563 3.07 -4.16 -8.93
N ASN A 564 2.12 -4.86 -9.54
CA ASN A 564 1.16 -5.75 -8.88
C ASN A 564 1.59 -7.21 -8.84
N ASP A 565 2.68 -7.59 -9.53
CA ASP A 565 3.24 -8.94 -9.47
C ASP A 565 4.05 -9.10 -8.17
N ARG A 566 3.87 -10.20 -7.44
CA ARG A 566 4.64 -10.44 -6.22
C ARG A 566 6.13 -10.58 -6.51
N ASN A 567 6.50 -11.13 -7.66
CA ASN A 567 7.91 -11.28 -7.99
C ASN A 567 8.54 -10.00 -8.58
N TRP A 568 7.83 -8.87 -8.61
CA TRP A 568 8.28 -7.69 -9.37
C TRP A 568 9.68 -7.21 -8.95
N VAL A 569 9.97 -7.10 -7.65
CA VAL A 569 11.29 -6.65 -7.15
C VAL A 569 12.38 -7.61 -7.61
N LYS A 570 12.14 -8.91 -7.44
CA LYS A 570 13.09 -9.95 -7.80
C LYS A 570 13.36 -9.95 -9.31
N MET A 571 12.30 -9.89 -10.11
CA MET A 571 12.40 -9.88 -11.57
C MET A 571 13.03 -8.58 -12.09
N ALA A 572 12.74 -7.43 -11.47
CA ALA A 572 13.37 -6.16 -11.78
C ALA A 572 14.87 -6.20 -11.49
N ARG A 573 15.26 -6.71 -10.31
CA ARG A 573 16.67 -6.87 -9.92
C ARG A 573 17.44 -7.75 -10.88
N ILE A 574 16.89 -8.90 -11.28
CA ILE A 574 17.53 -9.79 -12.27
C ILE A 574 17.83 -9.02 -13.57
N ARG A 575 16.84 -8.28 -14.10
CA ARG A 575 17.02 -7.48 -15.32
C ARG A 575 18.10 -6.39 -15.14
N ILE A 576 18.08 -5.67 -14.03
CA ILE A 576 19.04 -4.61 -13.76
C ILE A 576 20.46 -5.19 -13.57
N GLU A 577 20.60 -6.30 -12.87
CA GLU A 577 21.89 -6.98 -12.65
C GLU A 577 22.51 -7.48 -13.98
N GLU A 578 21.69 -7.96 -14.92
CA GLU A 578 22.14 -8.34 -16.26
C GLU A 578 22.70 -7.14 -17.05
N ASP A 579 21.98 -6.01 -17.05
CA ASP A 579 22.38 -4.79 -17.75
C ASP A 579 23.60 -4.13 -17.07
N VAL A 580 23.69 -4.16 -15.74
CA VAL A 580 24.88 -3.72 -14.98
C VAL A 580 26.09 -4.58 -15.32
N ALA A 581 25.92 -5.90 -15.38
CA ALA A 581 27.00 -6.82 -15.77
C ALA A 581 27.44 -6.58 -17.22
N ALA A 582 26.51 -6.25 -18.12
CA ALA A 582 26.82 -5.89 -19.50
C ALA A 582 27.58 -4.56 -19.59
N ALA A 583 27.16 -3.52 -18.88
CA ALA A 583 27.86 -2.23 -18.82
C ALA A 583 29.30 -2.39 -18.28
N ARG A 584 29.50 -3.23 -17.26
CA ARG A 584 30.85 -3.56 -16.76
C ARG A 584 31.70 -4.24 -17.84
N ARG A 585 31.15 -5.14 -18.65
CA ARG A 585 31.87 -5.76 -19.77
C ARG A 585 32.23 -4.76 -20.87
N LEU A 586 31.44 -3.69 -21.03
CA LEU A 586 31.74 -2.58 -21.94
C LEU A 586 32.80 -1.60 -21.38
N GLY A 587 33.29 -1.84 -20.16
CA GLY A 587 34.34 -1.04 -19.53
C GLY A 587 33.83 0.29 -18.96
N ALA A 588 32.57 0.35 -18.52
CA ALA A 588 32.04 1.53 -17.85
C ALA A 588 32.71 1.75 -16.48
N ASP A 589 33.12 3.00 -16.22
CA ASP A 589 33.66 3.44 -14.94
C ASP A 589 32.54 3.80 -13.96
N ILE A 590 31.48 4.42 -14.47
CA ILE A 590 30.30 4.85 -13.71
C ILE A 590 29.05 4.42 -14.47
N LEU A 591 28.01 3.98 -13.75
CA LEU A 591 26.72 3.64 -14.32
C LEU A 591 25.61 4.51 -13.73
N PHE A 592 24.83 5.11 -14.61
CA PHE A 592 23.61 5.85 -14.33
C PHE A 592 22.40 4.99 -14.69
N ALA A 593 21.56 4.73 -13.69
CA ALA A 593 20.25 4.13 -13.91
C ALA A 593 19.18 5.21 -13.93
N LEU A 594 18.37 5.24 -14.99
CA LEU A 594 17.29 6.21 -15.23
C LEU A 594 15.93 5.49 -15.17
N PRO A 595 15.42 5.14 -13.97
CA PRO A 595 14.13 4.50 -13.84
C PRO A 595 13.01 5.53 -13.85
N HIS A 596 12.22 5.56 -14.93
CA HIS A 596 10.99 6.31 -14.99
C HIS A 596 9.90 5.56 -14.20
N MET A 597 9.91 5.79 -12.88
CA MET A 597 8.98 5.21 -11.92
C MET A 597 8.94 6.02 -10.64
N GLY A 598 7.93 5.75 -9.82
CA GLY A 598 7.84 6.32 -8.49
C GLY A 598 6.44 6.75 -8.16
N THR A 599 6.28 7.23 -6.94
CA THR A 599 5.13 8.03 -6.53
C THR A 599 5.35 9.41 -7.13
N GLN A 600 4.42 9.88 -7.97
CA GLN A 600 4.49 11.22 -8.55
C GLN A 600 4.29 12.29 -7.45
N PHE A 601 4.84 13.49 -7.68
CA PHE A 601 4.66 14.67 -6.82
C PHE A 601 5.14 14.49 -5.36
N THR A 602 6.18 13.69 -5.13
CA THR A 602 6.87 13.57 -3.83
C THR A 602 8.35 13.87 -3.96
N HIS A 603 8.92 14.50 -2.93
CA HIS A 603 10.36 14.73 -2.79
C HIS A 603 11.05 13.68 -1.91
N ALA A 604 10.30 12.72 -1.38
CA ALA A 604 10.81 11.65 -0.53
C ALA A 604 10.97 10.34 -1.32
N PRO A 605 12.01 9.53 -1.01
CA PRO A 605 12.13 8.17 -1.51
C PRO A 605 10.88 7.36 -1.16
N ASP A 606 10.49 6.46 -2.05
CA ASP A 606 9.31 5.63 -1.87
C ASP A 606 9.66 4.14 -1.80
N ARG A 607 8.63 3.29 -1.89
CA ARG A 607 8.80 1.85 -1.78
C ARG A 607 9.59 1.22 -2.94
N PHE A 608 9.87 1.96 -4.02
CA PHE A 608 10.56 1.47 -5.21
C PHE A 608 12.05 1.84 -5.23
N SER A 609 12.45 2.91 -4.54
CA SER A 609 13.85 3.38 -4.49
C SER A 609 14.88 2.28 -4.10
N PRO A 610 14.59 1.34 -3.17
CA PRO A 610 15.53 0.28 -2.82
C PRO A 610 15.82 -0.75 -3.95
N THR A 611 15.03 -0.78 -5.02
CA THR A 611 15.24 -1.71 -6.15
C THR A 611 16.54 -1.40 -6.90
N PHE A 612 16.91 -0.12 -6.99
CA PHE A 612 18.09 0.36 -7.74
C PHE A 612 19.33 0.55 -6.86
N ALA A 613 19.19 0.41 -5.54
CA ALA A 613 20.31 0.36 -4.60
C ALA A 613 21.01 -1.01 -4.66
N ILE A 614 21.62 -1.31 -5.81
CA ILE A 614 22.44 -2.50 -6.05
C ILE A 614 23.90 -2.10 -5.82
N ARG A 615 24.60 -2.85 -4.96
CA ARG A 615 26.02 -2.61 -4.67
C ARG A 615 26.93 -3.34 -5.65
#